data_AF-A0A815D0H1-F1
#
_entry.id   AF-A0A815D0H1-F1
#
_cell.length_a   1.000
_cell.length_b   1.000
_cell.length_c   1.000
_cell.angle_alpha   90.00
_cell.angle_beta   90.00
_cell.angle_gamma   90.00
#
_symmetry.space_group_name_H-M   'P 1'
#
loop_
_entity.id
_entity.type
_entity.pdbx_description
1 polymer ?
#
loop_
_entity_poly.entity_id
_entity_poly.type
_entity_poly.pdbx_seq_one_letter_code
_entity_poly.pdbx_strand_id
1 'polypeptide(L)'
;MLDQKRHTKILDSRGLIYESFQSITATLRQMKNFKQILLIPLPFWVGTSETFLFGVFTNSFITCSMGVEYVGLIMFGFGITACIFSLIVGYVVKFEHRLQWFLLAFLAYYVLLITMLVWRPLASDIYISYIIVGVSGITSALWGSVMPVKISISSIMGATRKMPQRILQRQSIIQIAEKQQEITEQQQQIIREQQQITQQQRQISQRLQTQIVLEQQQAQIVLKQQQEQIRQQQQKIVCQQQQIAKHQQQFMQQQITEQYQYIVQQQQQIAQQQEVIAQRQQELSEQQQKFAQFLEKKCTNTTTTYDRNIRYCWLYA
;
A
#
# COMPACT_ATOMS: atom_id res chain seq x y z
N MET A 1 -63.47 -30.18 -2.05
CA MET A 1 -62.20 -30.47 -2.75
C MET A 1 -61.00 -29.63 -2.25
N LEU A 2 -61.18 -28.35 -1.88
CA LEU A 2 -60.07 -27.50 -1.40
C LEU A 2 -59.51 -27.89 -0.02
N ASP A 3 -60.36 -28.37 0.90
CA ASP A 3 -59.88 -28.80 2.24
C ASP A 3 -59.09 -30.11 2.21
N GLN A 4 -59.44 -31.03 1.31
CA GLN A 4 -58.72 -32.29 1.17
C GLN A 4 -57.31 -32.07 0.61
N LYS A 5 -57.11 -31.08 -0.29
CA LYS A 5 -55.78 -30.67 -0.79
C LYS A 5 -54.94 -29.93 0.26
N ARG A 6 -55.57 -29.19 1.19
CA ARG A 6 -54.88 -28.55 2.32
C ARG A 6 -54.39 -29.57 3.33
N HIS A 7 -55.22 -30.54 3.69
CA HIS A 7 -54.85 -31.61 4.63
C HIS A 7 -53.72 -32.50 4.10
N THR A 8 -53.69 -32.83 2.81
CA THR A 8 -52.60 -33.62 2.22
C THR A 8 -51.28 -32.86 2.17
N LYS A 9 -51.26 -31.55 1.87
CA LYS A 9 -50.05 -30.72 1.96
C LYS A 9 -49.48 -30.64 3.39
N ILE A 10 -50.34 -30.51 4.40
CA ILE A 10 -49.91 -30.42 5.80
C ILE A 10 -49.31 -31.76 6.29
N LEU A 11 -49.87 -32.89 5.86
CA LEU A 11 -49.33 -34.21 6.17
C LEU A 11 -47.97 -34.46 5.49
N ASP A 12 -47.79 -33.99 4.26
CA ASP A 12 -46.53 -34.10 3.49
C ASP A 12 -45.41 -33.23 4.10
N SER A 13 -45.70 -31.98 4.47
CA SER A 13 -44.75 -31.12 5.20
C SER A 13 -44.35 -31.70 6.56
N ARG A 14 -45.28 -32.30 7.29
CA ARG A 14 -44.99 -32.94 8.59
C ARG A 14 -44.13 -34.19 8.43
N GLY A 15 -44.32 -34.97 7.36
CA GLY A 15 -43.45 -36.09 7.00
C GLY A 15 -42.03 -35.64 6.67
N LEU A 16 -41.87 -34.56 5.88
CA LEU A 16 -40.56 -34.00 5.52
C LEU A 16 -39.77 -33.49 6.74
N ILE A 17 -40.48 -32.87 7.70
CA ILE A 17 -39.90 -32.40 8.96
C ILE A 17 -39.44 -33.59 9.80
N TYR A 18 -40.24 -34.66 9.88
CA TYR A 18 -39.89 -35.86 10.63
C TYR A 18 -38.66 -36.58 10.06
N GLU A 19 -38.57 -36.72 8.73
CA GLU A 19 -37.37 -37.24 8.03
C GLU A 19 -36.12 -36.38 8.28
N SER A 20 -36.29 -35.05 8.33
CA SER A 20 -35.20 -34.11 8.64
C SER A 20 -34.73 -34.25 10.10
N PHE A 21 -35.67 -34.34 11.05
CA PHE A 21 -35.35 -34.57 12.46
C PHE A 21 -34.72 -35.95 12.71
N GLN A 22 -35.16 -36.98 11.98
CA GLN A 22 -34.53 -38.30 12.03
C GLN A 22 -33.09 -38.27 11.50
N SER A 23 -32.84 -37.54 10.41
CA SER A 23 -31.50 -37.35 9.86
C SER A 23 -30.58 -36.59 10.82
N ILE A 24 -31.09 -35.55 11.49
CA ILE A 24 -30.34 -34.78 12.49
C ILE A 24 -30.05 -35.63 13.73
N THR A 25 -31.05 -36.35 14.25
CA THR A 25 -30.86 -37.22 15.43
C THR A 25 -29.95 -38.40 15.15
N ALA A 26 -30.00 -38.97 13.94
CA ALA A 26 -29.05 -39.98 13.48
C ALA A 26 -27.62 -39.40 13.38
N THR A 27 -27.45 -38.17 12.88
CA THR A 27 -26.16 -37.49 12.81
C THR A 27 -25.59 -37.16 14.19
N LEU A 28 -26.44 -36.67 15.11
CA LEU A 28 -26.06 -36.41 16.51
C LEU A 28 -25.69 -37.68 17.26
N ARG A 29 -26.41 -38.78 17.02
CA ARG A 29 -26.08 -40.09 17.57
C ARG A 29 -24.76 -40.61 17.01
N GLN A 30 -24.48 -40.36 15.74
CA GLN A 30 -23.22 -40.72 15.09
C GLN A 30 -22.04 -39.90 15.67
N MET A 31 -22.21 -38.60 15.91
CA MET A 31 -21.19 -37.72 16.52
C MET A 31 -20.76 -38.12 17.93
N LYS A 32 -21.58 -38.90 18.68
CA LYS A 32 -21.19 -39.43 19.99
C LYS A 32 -20.09 -40.50 19.93
N ASN A 33 -19.76 -41.00 18.75
CA ASN A 33 -18.68 -41.98 18.60
C ASN A 33 -17.32 -41.31 18.83
N PHE A 34 -16.55 -41.83 19.80
CA PHE A 34 -15.22 -41.29 20.17
C PHE A 34 -14.25 -41.18 18.98
N LYS A 35 -14.31 -42.14 18.04
CA LYS A 35 -13.50 -42.12 16.81
C LYS A 35 -13.84 -40.95 15.88
N GLN A 36 -15.09 -40.46 15.88
CA GLN A 36 -15.48 -39.29 15.09
C GLN A 36 -15.10 -37.99 15.78
N ILE A 37 -15.22 -37.93 17.11
CA ILE A 37 -14.78 -36.76 17.89
C ILE A 37 -13.28 -36.52 17.69
N LEU A 38 -12.47 -37.59 17.69
CA LEU A 38 -11.03 -37.49 17.41
C LEU A 38 -10.72 -36.99 15.98
N LEU A 39 -11.66 -37.13 15.05
CA LEU A 39 -11.51 -36.67 13.68
C LEU A 39 -11.83 -35.18 13.51
N ILE A 40 -12.64 -34.56 14.40
CA ILE A 40 -13.11 -33.17 14.27
C ILE A 40 -11.97 -32.13 14.25
N PRO A 41 -10.90 -32.24 15.06
CA PRO A 41 -9.81 -31.26 15.07
C PRO A 41 -9.04 -31.18 13.73
N LEU A 42 -9.01 -32.27 12.97
CA LEU A 42 -8.21 -32.36 11.74
C LEU A 42 -8.79 -31.51 10.59
N PRO A 43 -10.07 -31.64 10.19
CA PRO A 43 -10.71 -30.72 9.24
C PRO A 43 -10.75 -29.28 9.73
N PHE A 44 -10.87 -29.06 11.05
CA PHE A 44 -10.84 -27.72 11.62
C PHE A 44 -9.49 -27.04 11.36
N TRP A 45 -8.38 -27.75 11.61
CA TRP A 45 -7.04 -27.27 11.27
C TRP A 45 -6.89 -26.99 9.78
N VAL A 46 -7.28 -27.94 8.92
CA VAL A 46 -7.18 -27.79 7.47
C VAL A 46 -8.00 -26.58 6.98
N GLY A 47 -9.23 -26.41 7.45
CA GLY A 47 -10.06 -25.27 7.08
C GLY A 47 -9.48 -23.93 7.54
N THR A 48 -8.89 -23.90 8.73
CA THR A 48 -8.22 -22.69 9.25
C THR A 48 -7.00 -22.34 8.40
N SER A 49 -6.23 -23.35 7.98
CA SER A 49 -5.04 -23.19 7.14
C SER A 49 -5.37 -22.65 5.74
N GLU A 50 -6.47 -23.12 5.12
CA GLU A 50 -6.93 -22.60 3.83
C GLU A 50 -7.49 -21.18 3.98
N THR A 51 -8.25 -20.92 5.04
CA THR A 51 -8.78 -19.58 5.33
C THR A 51 -7.66 -18.57 5.59
N PHE A 52 -6.60 -18.98 6.28
CA PHE A 52 -5.41 -18.16 6.48
C PHE A 52 -4.76 -17.78 5.14
N LEU A 53 -4.64 -18.73 4.21
CA LEU A 53 -4.09 -18.48 2.87
C LEU A 53 -4.98 -17.53 2.05
N PHE A 54 -6.29 -17.81 1.96
CA PHE A 54 -7.20 -17.02 1.14
C PHE A 54 -7.56 -15.65 1.74
N GLY A 55 -7.53 -15.54 3.06
CA GLY A 55 -7.94 -14.34 3.79
C GLY A 55 -6.77 -13.47 4.22
N VAL A 56 -5.86 -14.01 5.03
CA VAL A 56 -4.80 -13.22 5.66
C VAL A 56 -3.60 -13.06 4.74
N PHE A 57 -3.16 -14.14 4.09
CA PHE A 57 -1.98 -14.09 3.24
C PHE A 57 -2.18 -13.19 2.01
N THR A 58 -3.30 -13.34 1.31
CA THR A 58 -3.64 -12.50 0.15
C THR A 58 -3.73 -11.02 0.52
N ASN A 59 -4.44 -10.68 1.61
CA ASN A 59 -4.64 -9.29 2.00
C ASN A 59 -3.42 -8.63 2.64
N SER A 60 -2.64 -9.35 3.45
CA SER A 60 -1.53 -8.76 4.20
C SER A 60 -0.17 -8.89 3.50
N PHE A 61 0.09 -9.98 2.77
CA PHE A 61 1.39 -10.19 2.14
C PHE A 61 1.36 -9.80 0.67
N ILE A 62 0.40 -10.31 -0.11
CA ILE A 62 0.34 -10.05 -1.56
C ILE A 62 -0.02 -8.60 -1.83
N THR A 63 -1.15 -8.12 -1.27
CA THR A 63 -1.60 -6.75 -1.49
C THR A 63 -0.58 -5.71 -1.03
N CYS A 64 0.13 -5.96 0.06
CA CYS A 64 1.12 -5.01 0.60
C CYS A 64 2.40 -4.95 -0.25
N SER A 65 2.84 -6.07 -0.84
CA SER A 65 4.10 -6.13 -1.60
C SER A 65 3.95 -5.85 -3.09
N MET A 66 2.84 -6.29 -3.70
CA MET A 66 2.66 -6.26 -5.16
C MET A 66 1.42 -5.51 -5.61
N GLY A 67 0.46 -5.27 -4.72
CA GLY A 67 -0.83 -4.68 -5.06
C GLY A 67 -1.95 -5.71 -5.23
N VAL A 68 -3.19 -5.21 -5.33
CA VAL A 68 -4.41 -6.04 -5.37
C VAL A 68 -4.55 -6.77 -6.71
N GLU A 69 -4.02 -6.20 -7.79
CA GLU A 69 -4.13 -6.79 -9.14
C GLU A 69 -3.44 -8.16 -9.28
N TYR A 70 -2.42 -8.45 -8.46
CA TYR A 70 -1.68 -9.71 -8.51
C TYR A 70 -2.30 -10.83 -7.68
N VAL A 71 -3.29 -10.53 -6.83
CA VAL A 71 -3.94 -11.54 -5.97
C VAL A 71 -4.57 -12.65 -6.81
N GLY A 72 -5.29 -12.28 -7.87
CA GLY A 72 -5.92 -13.25 -8.78
C GLY A 72 -4.91 -14.12 -9.52
N LEU A 73 -3.79 -13.52 -9.96
CA LEU A 73 -2.74 -14.24 -10.70
C LEU A 73 -2.03 -15.28 -9.83
N ILE A 74 -1.74 -14.93 -8.58
CA ILE A 74 -1.08 -15.84 -7.63
C ILE A 74 -2.03 -16.97 -7.22
N MET A 75 -3.31 -16.66 -6.95
CA MET A 75 -4.32 -17.68 -6.63
C MET A 75 -4.67 -18.58 -7.82
N PHE A 76 -4.46 -18.12 -9.05
CA PHE A 76 -4.56 -19.00 -10.22
C PHE A 76 -3.50 -20.11 -10.19
N GLY A 77 -2.28 -19.80 -9.74
CA GLY A 77 -1.22 -20.78 -9.52
C GLY A 77 -1.57 -21.83 -8.45
N PHE A 78 -2.27 -21.43 -7.39
CA PHE A 78 -2.84 -22.37 -6.40
C PHE A 78 -3.75 -23.39 -7.08
N GLY A 79 -4.69 -22.91 -7.91
CA GLY A 79 -5.65 -23.77 -8.60
C GLY A 79 -4.98 -24.77 -9.55
N ILE A 80 -4.00 -24.33 -10.34
CA ILE A 80 -3.25 -25.20 -11.25
C ILE A 80 -2.51 -26.30 -10.47
N THR A 81 -1.77 -25.92 -9.43
CA THR A 81 -0.97 -26.86 -8.64
C THR A 81 -1.87 -27.87 -7.91
N ALA A 82 -2.98 -27.42 -7.33
CA ALA A 82 -3.97 -28.29 -6.70
C ALA A 82 -4.60 -29.28 -7.72
N CYS A 83 -4.95 -28.83 -8.92
CA CYS A 83 -5.50 -29.69 -9.97
C CYS A 83 -4.52 -30.78 -10.42
N ILE A 84 -3.27 -30.39 -10.73
CA ILE A 84 -2.23 -31.33 -11.18
C ILE A 84 -1.95 -32.38 -10.10
N PHE A 85 -1.75 -31.94 -8.86
CA PHE A 85 -1.45 -32.86 -7.76
C PHE A 85 -2.64 -33.72 -7.35
N SER A 86 -3.88 -33.23 -7.48
CA SER A 86 -5.09 -34.04 -7.24
C SER A 86 -5.16 -35.25 -8.19
N LEU A 87 -4.76 -35.08 -9.45
CA LEU A 87 -4.69 -36.19 -10.42
C LEU A 87 -3.58 -37.19 -10.07
N ILE A 88 -2.39 -36.70 -9.73
CA ILE A 88 -1.23 -37.52 -9.37
C ILE A 88 -1.52 -38.33 -8.10
N VAL A 89 -1.99 -37.66 -7.05
CA VAL A 89 -2.30 -38.29 -5.75
C VAL A 89 -3.47 -39.27 -5.90
N GLY A 90 -4.46 -38.97 -6.74
CA GLY A 90 -5.54 -39.89 -7.06
C GLY A 90 -5.06 -41.23 -7.66
N TYR A 91 -3.93 -41.23 -8.37
CA TYR A 91 -3.29 -42.44 -8.88
C TYR A 91 -2.43 -43.14 -7.82
N VAL A 92 -1.63 -42.38 -7.06
CA VAL A 92 -0.67 -42.88 -6.07
C VAL A 92 -1.34 -43.48 -4.81
N VAL A 93 -2.47 -42.92 -4.37
CA VAL A 93 -3.20 -43.37 -3.15
C VAL A 93 -3.75 -44.80 -3.27
N LYS A 94 -3.72 -45.42 -4.46
CA LYS A 94 -4.02 -46.85 -4.63
C LYS A 94 -2.99 -47.78 -3.97
N PHE A 95 -1.78 -47.30 -3.66
CA PHE A 95 -0.65 -48.17 -3.29
C PHE A 95 -0.13 -48.04 -1.85
N GLU A 96 -0.55 -47.04 -1.05
CA GLU A 96 0.11 -46.74 0.25
C GLU A 96 -0.79 -46.47 1.47
N HIS A 97 -0.15 -46.51 2.66
CA HIS A 97 -0.74 -46.19 3.96
C HIS A 97 -1.12 -44.70 4.07
N ARG A 98 -2.43 -44.43 4.09
CA ARG A 98 -3.04 -43.08 4.07
C ARG A 98 -2.50 -42.10 5.13
N LEU A 99 -2.13 -42.59 6.31
CA LEU A 99 -1.72 -41.72 7.43
C LEU A 99 -0.36 -41.03 7.19
N GLN A 100 0.56 -41.69 6.49
CA GLN A 100 1.92 -41.17 6.26
C GLN A 100 1.90 -39.93 5.37
N TRP A 101 1.12 -39.97 4.28
CA TRP A 101 0.92 -38.82 3.39
C TRP A 101 0.25 -37.63 4.10
N PHE A 102 -0.66 -37.90 5.03
CA PHE A 102 -1.28 -36.85 5.82
C PHE A 102 -0.27 -36.12 6.71
N LEU A 103 0.57 -36.88 7.43
CA LEU A 103 1.60 -36.32 8.30
C LEU A 103 2.68 -35.57 7.50
N LEU A 104 3.06 -36.09 6.33
CA LEU A 104 4.01 -35.41 5.43
C LEU A 104 3.45 -34.06 4.95
N ALA A 105 2.18 -34.01 4.53
CA ALA A 105 1.51 -32.78 4.14
C ALA A 105 1.42 -31.79 5.31
N PHE A 106 1.12 -32.27 6.51
CA PHE A 106 1.07 -31.43 7.72
C PHE A 106 2.44 -30.82 8.02
N LEU A 107 3.51 -31.59 7.92
CA LEU A 107 4.88 -31.14 8.18
C LEU A 107 5.34 -30.12 7.12
N ALA A 108 5.05 -30.38 5.84
CA ALA A 108 5.36 -29.45 4.75
C ALA A 108 4.65 -28.09 4.93
N TYR A 109 3.38 -28.12 5.34
CA TYR A 109 2.63 -26.90 5.63
C TYR A 109 3.16 -26.16 6.86
N TYR A 110 3.60 -26.88 7.89
CA TYR A 110 4.19 -26.25 9.08
C TYR A 110 5.51 -25.53 8.77
N VAL A 111 6.36 -26.12 7.92
CA VAL A 111 7.58 -25.47 7.41
C VAL A 111 7.24 -24.19 6.63
N LEU A 112 6.17 -24.22 5.84
CA LEU A 112 5.66 -23.06 5.12
C LEU A 112 5.20 -21.96 6.08
N LEU A 113 4.47 -22.30 7.15
CA LEU A 113 4.08 -21.33 8.18
C LEU A 113 5.28 -20.67 8.85
N ILE A 114 6.32 -21.43 9.20
CA ILE A 114 7.57 -20.89 9.75
C ILE A 114 8.24 -19.95 8.74
N THR A 115 8.26 -20.33 7.46
CA THR A 115 8.83 -19.52 6.38
C THR A 115 8.12 -18.17 6.29
N MET A 116 6.78 -18.15 6.39
CA MET A 116 5.98 -16.93 6.41
C MET A 116 6.17 -16.09 7.67
N LEU A 117 6.58 -16.70 8.78
CA LEU A 117 6.86 -16.00 10.03
C LEU A 117 8.21 -15.27 10.01
N VAL A 118 9.21 -15.84 9.33
CA VAL A 118 10.57 -15.29 9.26
C VAL A 118 10.74 -14.33 8.09
N TRP A 119 10.08 -14.61 6.96
CA TRP A 119 10.23 -13.83 5.74
C TRP A 119 9.44 -12.52 5.76
N ARG A 120 10.07 -11.44 5.27
CA ARG A 120 9.41 -10.13 5.07
C ARG A 120 9.08 -9.91 3.59
N PRO A 121 7.82 -9.61 3.25
CA PRO A 121 7.41 -9.48 1.85
C PRO A 121 7.98 -8.19 1.22
N LEU A 122 8.94 -8.33 0.30
CA LEU A 122 9.46 -7.25 -0.55
C LEU A 122 8.96 -7.40 -1.99
N ALA A 123 8.79 -6.30 -2.70
CA ALA A 123 8.33 -6.28 -4.10
C ALA A 123 9.29 -7.00 -5.08
N SER A 124 10.58 -7.13 -4.73
CA SER A 124 11.58 -7.85 -5.55
C SER A 124 11.42 -9.37 -5.52
N ASP A 125 10.76 -9.91 -4.50
CA ASP A 125 10.84 -11.33 -4.15
C ASP A 125 9.55 -12.09 -4.54
N ILE A 126 9.00 -11.77 -5.72
CA ILE A 126 7.71 -12.30 -6.19
C ILE A 126 7.66 -13.82 -6.28
N TYR A 127 8.82 -14.43 -6.56
CA TYR A 127 8.97 -15.88 -6.69
C TYR A 127 8.64 -16.62 -5.38
N ILE A 128 8.91 -16.03 -4.22
CA ILE A 128 8.67 -16.66 -2.92
C ILE A 128 7.17 -16.81 -2.69
N SER A 129 6.37 -15.80 -3.04
CA SER A 129 4.91 -15.85 -2.97
C SER A 129 4.31 -16.95 -3.86
N TYR A 130 4.86 -17.17 -5.06
CA TYR A 130 4.44 -18.27 -5.93
C TYR A 130 4.79 -19.65 -5.36
N ILE A 131 5.96 -19.80 -4.76
CA ILE A 131 6.38 -21.07 -4.13
C ILE A 131 5.46 -21.41 -2.95
N ILE A 132 5.18 -20.43 -2.08
CA ILE A 132 4.28 -20.60 -0.94
C ILE A 132 2.90 -21.08 -1.42
N VAL A 133 2.33 -20.42 -2.43
CA VAL A 133 1.00 -20.76 -2.92
C VAL A 133 0.97 -22.09 -3.67
N GLY A 134 2.03 -22.41 -4.40
CA GLY A 134 2.19 -23.71 -5.06
C GLY A 134 2.27 -24.87 -4.06
N VAL A 135 3.10 -24.74 -3.02
CA VAL A 135 3.22 -25.75 -1.94
C VAL A 135 1.92 -25.87 -1.16
N SER A 136 1.21 -24.76 -0.93
CA SER A 136 -0.11 -24.78 -0.30
C SER A 136 -1.12 -25.54 -1.16
N GLY A 137 -1.11 -25.35 -2.49
CA GLY A 137 -1.96 -26.10 -3.44
C GLY A 137 -1.69 -27.60 -3.43
N ILE A 138 -0.41 -28.00 -3.37
CA ILE A 138 -0.02 -29.42 -3.21
C ILE A 138 -0.57 -30.00 -1.91
N THR A 139 -0.44 -29.25 -0.82
CA THR A 139 -0.90 -29.66 0.51
C THR A 139 -2.42 -29.85 0.54
N SER A 140 -3.18 -28.90 -0.02
CA SER A 140 -4.65 -29.02 -0.16
C SER A 140 -5.06 -30.24 -0.97
N ALA A 141 -4.35 -30.56 -2.07
CA ALA A 141 -4.62 -31.75 -2.88
C ALA A 141 -4.36 -33.06 -2.10
N LEU A 142 -3.30 -33.10 -1.28
CA LEU A 142 -2.99 -34.24 -0.42
C LEU A 142 -4.05 -34.44 0.66
N TRP A 143 -4.41 -33.37 1.39
CA TRP A 143 -5.44 -33.44 2.43
C TRP A 143 -6.81 -33.82 1.86
N GLY A 144 -7.21 -33.25 0.72
CA GLY A 144 -8.47 -33.58 0.05
C GLY A 144 -8.54 -35.03 -0.45
N SER A 145 -7.40 -35.63 -0.78
CA SER A 145 -7.31 -37.02 -1.26
C SER A 145 -7.26 -38.04 -0.13
N VAL A 146 -6.66 -37.66 1.01
CA VAL A 146 -6.48 -38.55 2.17
C VAL A 146 -7.66 -38.50 3.13
N MET A 147 -8.30 -37.33 3.31
CA MET A 147 -9.45 -37.21 4.20
C MET A 147 -10.65 -38.00 3.66
N PRO A 148 -11.30 -38.85 4.48
CA PRO A 148 -12.44 -39.66 4.07
C PRO A 148 -13.75 -38.85 3.96
N VAL A 149 -13.71 -37.59 3.54
CA VAL A 149 -14.93 -36.80 3.26
C VAL A 149 -15.68 -37.34 2.03
N LYS A 150 -14.98 -38.04 1.14
CA LYS A 150 -15.61 -38.76 0.01
C LYS A 150 -16.70 -39.74 0.45
N ILE A 151 -16.70 -40.24 1.69
CA ILE A 151 -17.75 -41.15 2.20
C ILE A 151 -19.08 -40.42 2.45
N SER A 152 -19.07 -39.11 2.76
CA SER A 152 -20.33 -38.38 3.01
C SER A 152 -21.02 -37.98 1.71
N ILE A 153 -20.28 -37.56 0.68
CA ILE A 153 -20.87 -37.13 -0.60
C ILE A 153 -21.17 -38.34 -1.51
N SER A 154 -20.34 -39.40 -1.48
CA SER A 154 -20.64 -40.63 -2.23
C SER A 154 -21.75 -41.47 -1.61
N SER A 155 -22.05 -41.30 -0.31
CA SER A 155 -23.24 -41.93 0.31
C SER A 155 -24.53 -41.19 -0.07
N ILE A 156 -24.48 -39.86 -0.20
CA ILE A 156 -25.62 -39.06 -0.67
C ILE A 156 -25.87 -39.29 -2.18
N MET A 157 -24.82 -39.45 -3.00
CA MET A 157 -24.94 -39.80 -4.43
C MET A 157 -25.09 -41.31 -4.70
N GLY A 158 -24.75 -42.19 -3.76
CA GLY A 158 -24.87 -43.64 -3.89
C GLY A 158 -26.29 -44.15 -3.67
N ALA A 159 -27.09 -43.43 -2.90
CA ALA A 159 -28.50 -43.73 -2.63
C ALA A 159 -29.42 -43.56 -3.85
N THR A 160 -28.96 -42.93 -4.94
CA THR A 160 -29.74 -42.77 -6.18
C THR A 160 -29.39 -43.77 -7.28
N ARG A 161 -28.44 -44.70 -7.08
CA ARG A 161 -27.96 -45.59 -8.17
C ARG A 161 -28.36 -47.07 -8.13
N LYS A 162 -29.15 -47.57 -7.17
CA LYS A 162 -29.62 -48.97 -7.21
C LYS A 162 -31.04 -49.16 -6.68
N MET A 163 -32.01 -49.24 -7.58
CA MET A 163 -33.30 -49.91 -7.36
C MET A 163 -33.69 -50.64 -8.65
N PRO A 164 -33.78 -51.99 -8.66
CA PRO A 164 -34.36 -52.72 -9.76
C PRO A 164 -35.89 -52.77 -9.60
N GLN A 165 -36.59 -52.27 -10.62
CA GLN A 165 -38.03 -52.38 -10.77
C GLN A 165 -38.44 -53.84 -11.06
N ARG A 166 -39.53 -54.29 -10.42
CA ARG A 166 -40.70 -54.97 -11.02
C ARG A 166 -41.45 -55.73 -9.93
N ILE A 167 -42.71 -55.35 -9.65
CA ILE A 167 -43.90 -56.25 -9.58
C ILE A 167 -45.10 -55.63 -8.82
N LEU A 168 -44.99 -54.53 -8.06
CA LEU A 168 -46.18 -53.94 -7.43
C LEU A 168 -46.57 -52.59 -8.05
N GLN A 169 -47.86 -52.47 -8.40
CA GLN A 169 -48.62 -51.23 -8.58
C GLN A 169 -48.80 -50.64 -10.00
N ARG A 170 -49.45 -51.34 -10.96
CA ARG A 170 -49.94 -50.65 -12.18
C ARG A 170 -50.92 -49.49 -11.91
N GLN A 171 -51.63 -49.47 -10.77
CA GLN A 171 -52.55 -48.37 -10.40
C GLN A 171 -51.88 -47.18 -9.69
N SER A 172 -50.79 -47.40 -8.93
CA SER A 172 -50.05 -46.27 -8.36
C SER A 172 -49.17 -45.59 -9.41
N ILE A 173 -48.69 -46.33 -10.42
CA ILE A 173 -47.78 -45.81 -11.46
C ILE A 173 -48.44 -44.67 -12.26
N ILE A 174 -49.75 -44.71 -12.50
CA ILE A 174 -50.46 -43.61 -13.19
C ILE A 174 -50.53 -42.37 -12.28
N GLN A 175 -50.88 -42.53 -11.00
CA GLN A 175 -50.90 -41.41 -10.04
C GLN A 175 -49.50 -40.84 -9.73
N ILE A 176 -48.49 -41.71 -9.71
CA ILE A 176 -47.09 -41.31 -9.55
C ILE A 176 -46.60 -40.61 -10.82
N ALA A 177 -47.00 -41.05 -12.02
CA ALA A 177 -46.64 -40.41 -13.28
C ALA A 177 -47.29 -39.03 -13.44
N GLU A 178 -48.57 -38.86 -13.08
CA GLU A 178 -49.24 -37.55 -13.08
C GLU A 178 -48.59 -36.58 -12.09
N LYS A 179 -48.32 -37.04 -10.86
CA LYS A 179 -47.57 -36.23 -9.88
C LYS A 179 -46.14 -35.92 -10.33
N GLN A 180 -45.48 -36.86 -11.01
CA GLN A 180 -44.14 -36.65 -11.56
C GLN A 180 -44.17 -35.61 -12.68
N GLN A 181 -45.23 -35.58 -13.49
CA GLN A 181 -45.45 -34.56 -14.51
C GLN A 181 -45.65 -33.18 -13.88
N GLU A 182 -46.45 -33.07 -12.81
CA GLU A 182 -46.63 -31.82 -12.05
C GLU A 182 -45.32 -31.34 -11.39
N ILE A 183 -44.51 -32.25 -10.84
CA ILE A 183 -43.17 -31.93 -10.31
C ILE A 183 -42.23 -31.47 -11.43
N THR A 184 -42.32 -32.07 -12.62
CA THR A 184 -41.47 -31.71 -13.77
C THR A 184 -41.83 -30.32 -14.29
N GLU A 185 -43.12 -29.98 -14.35
CA GLU A 185 -43.59 -28.64 -14.72
C GLU A 185 -43.17 -27.59 -13.69
N GLN A 186 -43.26 -27.91 -12.39
CA GLN A 186 -42.74 -27.05 -11.32
C GLN A 186 -41.22 -26.85 -11.41
N GLN A 187 -40.46 -27.90 -11.70
CA GLN A 187 -39.01 -27.80 -11.92
C GLN A 187 -38.69 -26.91 -13.13
N GLN A 188 -39.43 -27.05 -14.23
CA GLN A 188 -39.27 -26.16 -15.39
C GLN A 188 -39.63 -24.71 -15.07
N GLN A 189 -40.59 -24.46 -14.17
CA GLN A 189 -40.90 -23.12 -13.71
C GLN A 189 -39.77 -22.53 -12.84
N ILE A 190 -39.22 -23.30 -11.91
CA ILE A 190 -38.06 -22.88 -11.10
C ILE A 190 -36.85 -22.56 -11.99
N ILE A 191 -36.60 -23.37 -13.03
CA ILE A 191 -35.51 -23.12 -13.99
C ILE A 191 -35.74 -21.79 -14.73
N ARG A 192 -36.98 -21.48 -15.13
CA ARG A 192 -37.31 -20.20 -15.79
C ARG A 192 -37.11 -19.01 -14.87
N GLU A 193 -37.53 -19.10 -13.61
CA GLU A 193 -37.32 -18.05 -12.60
C GLU A 193 -35.83 -17.85 -12.28
N GLN A 194 -35.07 -18.95 -12.13
CA GLN A 194 -33.60 -18.92 -11.99
C GLN A 194 -32.92 -18.22 -13.18
N GLN A 195 -33.37 -18.49 -14.40
CA GLN A 195 -32.87 -17.81 -15.60
C GLN A 195 -33.17 -16.31 -15.57
N GLN A 196 -34.37 -15.90 -15.14
CA GLN A 196 -34.73 -14.49 -14.98
C GLN A 196 -33.88 -13.80 -13.90
N ILE A 197 -33.69 -14.43 -12.74
CA ILE A 197 -32.83 -13.90 -11.67
C ILE A 197 -31.39 -13.76 -12.16
N THR A 198 -30.88 -14.75 -12.90
CA THR A 198 -29.54 -14.70 -13.49
C THR A 198 -29.40 -13.55 -14.50
N GLN A 199 -30.43 -13.28 -15.29
CA GLN A 199 -30.44 -12.15 -16.22
C GLN A 199 -30.50 -10.81 -15.48
N GLN A 200 -31.34 -10.69 -14.44
CA GLN A 200 -31.41 -9.51 -13.60
C GLN A 200 -30.08 -9.24 -12.88
N GLN A 201 -29.44 -10.26 -12.33
CA GLN A 201 -28.12 -10.14 -11.72
C GLN A 201 -27.06 -9.63 -12.70
N ARG A 202 -27.10 -10.09 -13.97
CA ARG A 202 -26.23 -9.57 -15.03
C ARG A 202 -26.48 -8.08 -15.29
N GLN A 203 -27.74 -7.65 -15.38
CA GLN A 203 -28.06 -6.24 -15.57
C GLN A 203 -27.61 -5.37 -14.39
N ILE A 204 -27.83 -5.83 -13.16
CA ILE A 204 -27.38 -5.13 -11.94
C ILE A 204 -25.85 -5.03 -11.95
N SER A 205 -25.15 -6.13 -12.27
CA SER A 205 -23.69 -6.15 -12.35
C SER A 205 -23.15 -5.16 -13.38
N GLN A 206 -23.76 -5.08 -14.57
CA GLN A 206 -23.37 -4.12 -15.61
C GLN A 206 -23.60 -2.67 -15.17
N ARG A 207 -24.72 -2.38 -14.51
CA ARG A 207 -25.02 -1.03 -13.97
C ARG A 207 -24.02 -0.62 -12.88
N LEU A 208 -23.67 -1.56 -12.00
CA LEU A 208 -22.68 -1.31 -10.94
C LEU A 208 -21.30 -1.04 -11.54
N GLN A 209 -20.89 -1.83 -12.54
CA GLN A 209 -19.62 -1.63 -13.25
C GLN A 209 -19.54 -0.26 -13.94
N THR A 210 -20.62 0.17 -14.60
CA THR A 210 -20.66 1.49 -15.26
C THR A 210 -20.61 2.63 -14.26
N GLN A 211 -21.27 2.52 -13.10
CA GLN A 211 -21.16 3.51 -12.03
C GLN A 211 -19.73 3.61 -11.47
N ILE A 212 -19.10 2.48 -11.17
CA ILE A 212 -17.73 2.46 -10.62
C ILE A 212 -16.75 3.11 -11.61
N VAL A 213 -16.85 2.81 -12.91
CA VAL A 213 -15.98 3.42 -13.93
C VAL A 213 -16.20 4.93 -14.02
N LEU A 214 -17.45 5.39 -13.92
CA LEU A 214 -17.77 6.82 -13.98
C LEU A 214 -17.24 7.58 -12.75
N GLU A 215 -17.40 7.02 -11.55
CA GLU A 215 -16.84 7.60 -10.32
C GLU A 215 -15.30 7.64 -10.37
N GLN A 216 -14.65 6.58 -10.87
CA GLN A 216 -13.20 6.56 -11.06
C GLN A 216 -12.72 7.63 -12.05
N GLN A 217 -13.44 7.83 -13.16
CA GLN A 217 -13.13 8.91 -14.11
C GLN A 217 -13.29 10.29 -13.50
N GLN A 218 -14.37 10.53 -12.75
CA GLN A 218 -14.58 11.80 -12.06
C GLN A 218 -13.47 12.08 -11.05
N ALA A 219 -13.09 11.09 -10.23
CA ALA A 219 -12.00 11.21 -9.29
C ALA A 219 -10.67 11.57 -9.99
N GLN A 220 -10.37 10.93 -11.13
CA GLN A 220 -9.17 11.28 -11.92
C GLN A 220 -9.20 12.71 -12.48
N ILE A 221 -10.35 13.17 -12.96
CA ILE A 221 -10.50 14.54 -13.48
C ILE A 221 -10.25 15.56 -12.37
N VAL A 222 -10.85 15.35 -11.19
CA VAL A 222 -10.66 16.22 -10.02
C VAL A 222 -9.19 16.24 -9.60
N LEU A 223 -8.52 15.09 -9.57
CA LEU A 223 -7.09 14.98 -9.23
C LEU A 223 -6.22 15.76 -10.23
N LYS A 224 -6.49 15.63 -11.54
CA LYS A 224 -5.79 16.39 -12.59
C LYS A 224 -5.98 17.89 -12.44
N GLN A 225 -7.22 18.33 -12.18
CA GLN A 225 -7.52 19.75 -11.94
C GLN A 225 -6.79 20.30 -10.72
N GLN A 226 -6.76 19.54 -9.61
CA GLN A 226 -6.00 19.94 -8.42
C GLN A 226 -4.50 20.03 -8.70
N GLN A 227 -3.93 19.07 -9.43
CA GLN A 227 -2.51 19.09 -9.79
C GLN A 227 -2.16 20.31 -10.66
N GLU A 228 -3.07 20.73 -11.53
CA GLU A 228 -2.90 21.93 -12.35
C GLU A 228 -2.99 23.22 -11.52
N GLN A 229 -3.92 23.30 -10.56
CA GLN A 229 -3.98 24.40 -9.60
C GLN A 229 -2.70 24.51 -8.75
N ILE A 230 -2.19 23.37 -8.25
CA ILE A 230 -0.93 23.34 -7.51
C ILE A 230 0.23 23.80 -8.39
N ARG A 231 0.31 23.37 -9.67
CA ARG A 231 1.34 23.85 -10.60
C ARG A 231 1.25 25.36 -10.82
N GLN A 232 0.05 25.92 -10.98
CA GLN A 232 -0.13 27.37 -11.12
C GLN A 232 0.31 28.13 -9.86
N GLN A 233 -0.02 27.62 -8.67
CA GLN A 233 0.44 28.21 -7.40
C GLN A 233 1.96 28.14 -7.26
N GLN A 234 2.57 27.00 -7.59
CA GLN A 234 4.02 26.84 -7.56
C GLN A 234 4.71 27.83 -8.52
N GLN A 235 4.19 28.02 -9.74
CA GLN A 235 4.73 29.01 -10.68
C GLN A 235 4.65 30.44 -10.13
N LYS A 236 3.54 30.81 -9.45
CA LYS A 236 3.41 32.12 -8.80
C LYS A 236 4.46 32.30 -7.69
N ILE A 237 4.67 31.28 -6.87
CA ILE A 237 5.68 31.31 -5.79
C ILE A 237 7.08 31.48 -6.38
N VAL A 238 7.42 30.73 -7.44
CA VAL A 238 8.73 30.85 -8.12
C VAL A 238 8.94 32.25 -8.70
N CYS A 239 7.92 32.83 -9.35
CA CYS A 239 7.98 34.19 -9.87
C CYS A 239 8.19 35.23 -8.75
N GLN A 240 7.47 35.09 -7.64
CA GLN A 240 7.66 35.95 -6.46
C GLN A 240 9.06 35.80 -5.86
N GLN A 241 9.59 34.57 -5.76
CA GLN A 241 10.95 34.34 -5.28
C GLN A 241 12.00 35.00 -6.17
N GLN A 242 11.83 34.94 -7.51
CA GLN A 242 12.72 35.66 -8.43
C GLN A 242 12.65 37.19 -8.25
N GLN A 243 11.45 37.75 -8.04
CA GLN A 243 11.29 39.17 -7.76
C GLN A 243 11.98 39.57 -6.45
N ILE A 244 11.80 38.79 -5.39
CA ILE A 244 12.46 39.02 -4.09
C ILE A 244 13.98 38.97 -4.26
N ALA A 245 14.52 37.97 -4.98
CA ALA A 245 15.95 37.87 -5.24
C ALA A 245 16.48 39.10 -6.00
N LYS A 246 15.75 39.58 -7.01
CA LYS A 246 16.12 40.80 -7.75
C LYS A 246 16.07 42.04 -6.86
N HIS A 247 15.05 42.18 -6.03
CA HIS A 247 14.94 43.28 -5.07
C HIS A 247 16.07 43.25 -4.04
N GLN A 248 16.43 42.07 -3.53
CA GLN A 248 17.56 41.90 -2.61
C GLN A 248 18.88 42.31 -3.26
N GLN A 249 19.12 41.92 -4.51
CA GLN A 249 20.30 42.36 -5.26
C GLN A 249 20.33 43.88 -5.44
N GLN A 250 19.22 44.49 -5.84
CA GLN A 250 19.14 45.95 -6.01
C GLN A 250 19.35 46.69 -4.70
N PHE A 251 18.75 46.21 -3.60
CA PHE A 251 18.92 46.80 -2.28
C PHE A 251 20.38 46.72 -1.81
N MET A 252 21.02 45.57 -1.97
CA MET A 252 22.45 45.40 -1.69
C MET A 252 23.31 46.35 -2.52
N GLN A 253 22.99 46.50 -3.81
CA GLN A 253 23.74 47.37 -4.71
C GLN A 253 23.56 48.86 -4.39
N GLN A 254 22.36 49.27 -3.96
CA GLN A 254 22.09 50.63 -3.47
C GLN A 254 22.87 50.91 -2.19
N GLN A 255 22.82 50.02 -1.20
CA GLN A 255 23.57 50.16 0.06
C GLN A 255 25.09 50.30 -0.18
N ILE A 256 25.67 49.48 -1.07
CA ILE A 256 27.09 49.57 -1.42
C ILE A 256 27.41 50.91 -2.10
N THR A 257 26.54 51.37 -3.00
CA THR A 257 26.77 52.63 -3.74
C THR A 257 26.69 53.85 -2.83
N GLU A 258 25.74 53.88 -1.89
CA GLU A 258 25.62 54.94 -0.88
C GLU A 258 26.85 54.99 0.04
N GLN A 259 27.28 53.82 0.53
CA GLN A 259 28.50 53.71 1.34
C GLN A 259 29.74 54.16 0.56
N TYR A 260 29.86 53.77 -0.71
CA TYR A 260 30.97 54.17 -1.57
C TYR A 260 31.01 55.69 -1.78
N GLN A 261 29.86 56.33 -2.05
CA GLN A 261 29.77 57.79 -2.18
C GLN A 261 30.19 58.52 -0.90
N TYR A 262 29.78 58.02 0.27
CA TYR A 262 30.19 58.58 1.55
C TYR A 262 31.71 58.50 1.77
N ILE A 263 32.33 57.36 1.46
CA ILE A 263 33.79 57.17 1.57
C ILE A 263 34.54 58.14 0.65
N VAL A 264 34.08 58.30 -0.60
CA VAL A 264 34.70 59.24 -1.55
C VAL A 264 34.59 60.68 -1.06
N GLN A 265 33.45 61.07 -0.50
CA GLN A 265 33.26 62.41 0.07
C GLN A 265 34.18 62.66 1.26
N GLN A 266 34.37 61.66 2.14
CA GLN A 266 35.32 61.72 3.24
C GLN A 266 36.76 61.84 2.74
N GLN A 267 37.15 61.08 1.71
CA GLN A 267 38.48 61.20 1.10
C GLN A 267 38.75 62.60 0.55
N GLN A 268 37.77 63.23 -0.11
CA GLN A 268 37.92 64.61 -0.60
C GLN A 268 38.12 65.62 0.54
N GLN A 269 37.38 65.48 1.65
CA GLN A 269 37.57 66.34 2.82
C GLN A 269 38.96 66.18 3.44
N ILE A 270 39.46 64.95 3.55
CA ILE A 270 40.81 64.67 4.04
C ILE A 270 41.86 65.27 3.11
N ALA A 271 41.69 65.16 1.78
CA ALA A 271 42.61 65.76 0.81
C ALA A 271 42.67 67.30 0.94
N GLN A 272 41.52 67.96 1.10
CA GLN A 272 41.48 69.40 1.36
C GLN A 272 42.17 69.77 2.68
N GLN A 273 41.97 68.98 3.74
CA GLN A 273 42.65 69.21 5.01
C GLN A 273 44.17 69.03 4.88
N GLN A 274 44.63 68.04 4.12
CA GLN A 274 46.05 67.83 3.85
C GLN A 274 46.67 69.02 3.11
N GLU A 275 45.95 69.62 2.16
CA GLU A 275 46.41 70.82 1.44
C GLU A 275 46.54 72.03 2.37
N VAL A 276 45.57 72.24 3.27
CA VAL A 276 45.63 73.30 4.29
C VAL A 276 46.79 73.08 5.27
N ILE A 277 47.05 71.82 5.67
CA ILE A 277 48.19 71.49 6.53
C ILE A 277 49.51 71.79 5.79
N ALA A 278 49.61 71.45 4.51
CA ALA A 278 50.79 71.75 3.69
C ALA A 278 51.04 73.27 3.57
N GLN A 279 49.99 74.06 3.36
CA GLN A 279 50.10 75.53 3.35
C GLN A 279 50.57 76.08 4.70
N ARG A 280 50.00 75.61 5.81
CA ARG A 280 50.45 76.02 7.16
C ARG A 280 51.89 75.63 7.45
N GLN A 281 52.36 74.47 6.97
CA GLN A 281 53.75 74.08 7.09
C GLN A 281 54.69 75.03 6.32
N GLN A 282 54.29 75.47 5.12
CA GLN A 282 55.03 76.48 4.36
C GLN A 282 55.07 77.82 5.11
N GLU A 283 53.95 78.32 5.63
CA GLU A 283 53.91 79.56 6.43
C GLU A 283 54.80 79.48 7.67
N LEU A 284 54.79 78.34 8.38
CA LEU A 284 55.68 78.12 9.53
C LEU A 284 57.15 78.19 9.11
N SER A 285 57.50 77.60 7.97
CA SER A 285 58.88 77.62 7.46
C SER A 285 59.35 79.04 7.11
N GLU A 286 58.47 79.88 6.54
CA GLU A 286 58.77 81.30 6.29
C GLU A 286 58.90 82.10 7.59
N GLN A 287 58.04 81.83 8.59
CA GLN A 287 58.14 82.46 9.91
C GLN A 287 59.47 82.10 10.59
N GLN A 288 59.87 80.82 10.54
CA GLN A 288 61.17 80.36 11.05
C GLN A 288 62.33 81.07 10.34
N GLN A 289 62.29 81.22 9.01
CA GLN A 289 63.32 81.96 8.26
C GLN A 289 63.37 83.45 8.63
N LYS A 290 62.22 84.12 8.75
CA LYS A 290 62.16 85.52 9.19
C LYS A 290 62.70 85.71 10.61
N PHE A 291 62.40 84.78 11.51
CA PHE A 291 62.93 84.79 12.88
C PHE A 291 64.45 84.57 12.89
N ALA A 292 64.97 83.66 12.07
CA ALA A 292 66.40 83.46 11.89
C ALA A 292 67.11 84.73 11.40
N GLN A 293 66.56 85.41 10.38
CA GLN A 293 67.08 86.69 9.90
C GLN A 293 67.00 87.81 10.95
N PHE A 294 65.95 87.84 11.77
CA PHE A 294 65.83 88.80 12.87
C PHE A 294 66.90 88.56 13.95
N LEU A 295 67.16 87.31 14.31
CA LEU A 295 68.25 86.96 15.23
C LEU A 295 69.61 87.39 14.65
N GLU A 296 69.85 87.20 13.36
CA GLU A 296 71.08 87.62 12.68
C GLU A 296 71.28 89.16 12.71
N LYS A 297 70.20 89.93 12.49
CA LYS A 297 70.21 91.40 12.63
C LYS A 297 70.44 91.88 14.06
N LYS A 298 69.91 91.16 15.05
CA LYS A 298 70.11 91.50 16.47
C LYS A 298 71.54 91.17 16.93
N CYS A 299 72.13 90.09 16.42
CA CYS A 299 73.53 89.76 16.64
C CYS A 299 74.46 90.82 16.02
N THR A 300 74.19 91.32 14.82
CA THR A 300 75.03 92.35 14.17
C THR A 300 74.98 93.71 14.87
N ASN A 301 73.83 94.11 15.43
CA ASN A 301 73.70 95.35 16.22
C ASN A 301 74.28 95.27 17.65
N THR A 302 74.63 94.09 18.14
CA THR A 302 75.28 93.92 19.45
C THR A 302 76.81 93.83 19.33
N THR A 303 77.35 93.88 18.11
CA THR A 303 78.80 93.79 17.84
C THR A 303 79.55 95.13 17.77
N THR A 304 78.94 96.25 18.17
CA THR A 304 79.64 97.54 18.36
C THR A 304 79.84 97.94 19.81
N THR A 305 79.45 97.10 20.77
CA THR A 305 79.90 97.22 22.16
C THR A 305 80.18 95.83 22.71
N TYR A 306 81.47 95.58 22.97
CA TYR A 306 82.05 94.40 23.64
C TYR A 306 82.36 93.16 22.77
N ASP A 307 83.46 93.30 22.03
CA ASP A 307 84.36 92.20 21.71
C ASP A 307 85.06 91.67 22.99
N ARG A 308 84.57 90.54 23.52
CA ARG A 308 85.31 89.46 24.23
C ARG A 308 84.33 88.47 24.88
N ASN A 309 83.82 87.53 24.07
CA ASN A 309 83.50 86.12 24.42
C ASN A 309 82.46 85.54 23.45
N ILE A 310 82.84 85.38 22.18
CA ILE A 310 82.10 84.57 21.22
C ILE A 310 82.88 83.27 20.99
N ARG A 311 82.58 82.28 21.83
CA ARG A 311 82.71 80.83 21.64
C ARG A 311 81.75 80.27 22.70
N TYR A 312 80.52 79.83 22.43
CA TYR A 312 80.07 78.88 21.44
C TYR A 312 78.55 79.08 21.24
N CYS A 313 78.13 79.63 20.09
CA CYS A 313 76.73 79.73 19.65
C CYS A 313 76.40 78.69 18.57
N TRP A 314 77.05 77.52 18.61
CA TRP A 314 76.84 76.43 17.66
C TRP A 314 76.68 75.12 18.42
N LEU A 315 75.47 74.81 18.88
CA LEU A 315 75.02 73.46 19.24
C LEU A 315 73.54 73.49 19.62
N TYR A 316 72.67 73.66 18.64
CA TYR A 316 71.31 73.08 18.58
C TYR A 316 70.84 73.25 17.13
N ALA A 317 71.39 72.38 16.28
CA ALA A 317 70.86 72.05 14.96
C ALA A 317 69.97 70.81 15.12
#